data_AF-A0A0J1FGY9-F1
#
_entry.id   AF-A0A0J1FGY9-F1
#
_cell.length_a   1.000
_cell.length_b   1.000
_cell.length_c   1.000
_cell.angle_alpha   90.00
_cell.angle_beta   90.00
_cell.angle_gamma   90.00
#
_symmetry.space_group_name_H-M   'P 1'
#
loop_
_entity.id
_entity.type
_entity.pdbx_description
1 polymer ?
#
loop_
_entity_poly.entity_id
_entity_poly.type
_entity_poly.pdbx_seq_one_letter_code
_entity_poly.pdbx_strand_id
1 'polypeptide(L)'
;MLGTKPYTFYFITGSQSLYGSATLEQAREHVQKMVDGLNVDDSLPFFIEFKPLVTTPAEIREVCLAANVDKMCAMSRWNRSWIGQKW
;
A
#
# COMPACT_ATOMS: atom_id res chain seq x y z
N MET A 1 24.84 -5.45 -17.36
CA MET A 1 23.46 -5.00 -17.06
C MET A 1 22.83 -6.05 -16.17
N LEU A 2 22.67 -5.78 -14.87
CA LEU A 2 22.00 -6.71 -13.96
C LEU A 2 20.51 -6.71 -14.34
N GLY A 3 19.99 -7.85 -14.83
CA GLY A 3 18.57 -7.98 -15.12
C GLY A 3 17.77 -7.90 -13.83
N THR A 4 17.04 -6.81 -13.63
CA THR A 4 16.07 -6.68 -12.54
C THR A 4 14.92 -7.65 -12.82
N LYS A 5 14.69 -8.59 -11.91
CA LYS A 5 13.50 -9.44 -11.96
C LYS A 5 12.25 -8.55 -11.91
N PRO A 6 11.14 -8.94 -12.55
CA PRO A 6 9.89 -8.20 -12.46
C PRO A 6 9.35 -8.33 -11.04
N TYR A 7 9.72 -7.38 -10.18
CA TYR A 7 9.22 -7.28 -8.81
C TYR A 7 7.92 -6.49 -8.80
N THR A 8 6.95 -6.97 -8.03
CA THR A 8 5.70 -6.28 -7.75
C THR A 8 5.79 -5.68 -6.36
N PHE A 9 5.49 -4.38 -6.25
CA PHE A 9 5.51 -3.69 -4.97
C PHE A 9 4.13 -3.64 -4.36
N TYR A 10 3.99 -4.14 -3.13
CA TYR A 10 2.70 -4.06 -2.43
C TYR A 10 2.60 -2.73 -1.70
N PHE A 11 1.55 -1.98 -2.02
CA PHE A 11 1.19 -0.75 -1.33
C PHE A 11 0.10 -1.05 -0.30
N ILE A 12 0.50 -1.05 0.97
CA ILE A 12 -0.39 -1.37 2.10
C ILE A 12 -0.60 -0.09 2.91
N THR A 13 -1.86 0.27 3.12
CA THR A 13 -2.23 1.40 3.99
C THR A 13 -2.86 0.89 5.27
N GLY A 14 -2.29 1.31 6.39
CA GLY A 14 -2.87 1.09 7.71
C GLY A 14 -3.82 2.22 8.08
N SER A 15 -4.99 1.88 8.61
CA SER A 15 -5.91 2.84 9.22
C SER A 15 -6.39 2.32 10.58
N GLN A 16 -7.21 3.09 11.28
CA GLN A 16 -7.88 2.64 12.51
C GLN A 16 -9.38 2.50 12.26
N SER A 17 -9.98 1.43 12.78
CA SER A 17 -11.42 1.19 12.71
C SER A 17 -12.25 2.27 13.41
N LEU A 18 -11.62 3.03 14.30
CA LEU A 18 -12.22 4.14 15.06
C LEU A 18 -12.69 5.31 14.17
N TYR A 19 -12.20 5.41 12.92
CA TYR A 19 -12.53 6.54 12.03
C TYR A 19 -13.85 6.37 11.25
N GLY A 20 -14.55 5.24 11.39
CA GLY A 20 -15.80 4.97 10.70
C GLY A 20 -15.62 4.57 9.22
N SER A 21 -16.62 3.87 8.67
CA SER A 21 -16.55 3.27 7.32
C SER A 21 -16.37 4.30 6.19
N ALA A 22 -16.98 5.49 6.32
CA ALA A 22 -16.85 6.54 5.31
C ALA A 22 -15.41 7.05 5.16
N THR A 23 -14.68 7.19 6.29
CA THR A 23 -13.28 7.65 6.27
C THR A 23 -12.34 6.58 5.72
N LEU A 24 -12.63 5.30 6.00
CA LEU A 24 -11.90 4.17 5.43
C LEU A 24 -12.09 4.11 3.91
N GLU A 25 -13.30 4.33 3.42
CA GLU A 25 -13.59 4.33 1.99
C GLU A 25 -12.89 5.48 1.27
N GLN A 26 -12.91 6.70 1.84
CA GLN A 26 -12.16 7.83 1.31
C GLN A 26 -10.64 7.57 1.29
N ALA A 27 -10.11 6.94 2.34
CA ALA A 27 -8.70 6.55 2.37
C ALA A 27 -8.39 5.53 1.26
N ARG A 28 -9.30 4.59 1.00
CA ARG A 28 -9.17 3.60 -0.08
C ARG A 28 -9.10 4.28 -1.44
N GLU A 29 -10.03 5.19 -1.70
CA GLU A 29 -10.10 5.93 -2.97
C GLU A 29 -8.84 6.78 -3.21
N HIS A 30 -8.34 7.47 -2.19
CA HIS A 30 -7.12 8.26 -2.31
C HIS A 30 -5.91 7.40 -2.62
N VAL A 31 -5.78 6.26 -1.94
CA VAL A 31 -4.64 5.37 -2.15
C VAL A 31 -4.72 4.71 -3.53
N GLN A 32 -5.90 4.28 -3.96
CA GLN A 32 -6.09 3.74 -5.30
C GLN A 32 -5.65 4.77 -6.37
N LYS A 33 -6.08 6.03 -6.25
CA LYS A 33 -5.65 7.10 -7.17
C LYS A 33 -4.14 7.33 -7.16
N MET A 34 -3.48 7.22 -6.01
CA MET A 34 -2.02 7.32 -5.93
C MET A 34 -1.34 6.14 -6.63
N VAL A 35 -1.78 4.91 -6.39
CA VAL A 35 -1.20 3.71 -7.01
C VAL A 35 -1.42 3.72 -8.52
N ASP A 36 -2.62 4.11 -8.98
CA ASP A 36 -2.91 4.27 -10.40
C ASP A 36 -2.02 5.34 -11.04
N GLY A 37 -1.84 6.48 -10.37
CA GLY A 37 -0.94 7.54 -10.85
C GLY A 37 0.52 7.10 -10.92
N LEU A 38 0.99 6.32 -9.94
CA LEU A 38 2.35 5.78 -9.93
C LEU A 38 2.55 4.69 -11.00
N ASN A 39 1.54 3.88 -11.29
CA ASN A 39 1.61 2.84 -12.33
C ASN A 39 1.53 3.41 -13.76
N VAL A 40 1.00 4.62 -13.93
CA VAL A 40 0.97 5.33 -15.22
C VAL A 40 2.29 6.03 -15.52
N ASP A 41 3.11 6.26 -14.50
CA ASP A 41 4.41 6.92 -14.65
C ASP A 41 5.49 5.91 -15.09
N ASP A 42 5.98 6.05 -16.33
CA ASP A 42 7.04 5.22 -16.91
C ASP A 42 8.41 5.38 -16.20
N SER A 43 8.54 6.30 -15.26
CA SER A 43 9.76 6.44 -14.45
C SER A 43 9.98 5.29 -13.46
N LEU A 44 8.94 4.50 -13.17
CA LEU A 44 9.03 3.35 -12.26
C LEU A 44 9.18 2.05 -13.06
N PRO A 45 10.33 1.34 -12.94
CA PRO A 45 10.55 0.07 -13.65
C PRO A 45 9.82 -1.13 -13.03
N PHE A 46 8.84 -0.89 -12.14
CA PHE A 46 8.16 -1.92 -11.36
C PHE A 46 6.68 -1.56 -11.14
N PHE A 47 5.84 -2.59 -11.07
CA PHE A 47 4.40 -2.44 -10.88
C PHE A 47 4.04 -2.37 -9.41
N ILE A 48 3.15 -1.44 -9.03
CA ILE A 48 2.65 -1.28 -7.67
C ILE A 48 1.24 -1.86 -7.58
N GLU A 49 1.03 -2.80 -6.67
CA GLU A 49 -0.27 -3.39 -6.39
C GLU A 49 -0.82 -2.83 -5.07
N PHE A 50 -2.01 -2.22 -5.12
CA PHE A 50 -2.71 -1.80 -3.91
C PHE A 50 -3.34 -3.00 -3.20
N LYS A 51 -3.02 -3.18 -1.92
CA LYS A 51 -3.63 -4.19 -1.05
C LYS A 51 -4.71 -3.55 -0.17
N PRO A 52 -5.73 -4.32 0.28
CA PRO A 52 -6.82 -3.79 1.08
C PRO A 52 -6.31 -3.06 2.33
N LEU A 53 -7.06 -2.03 2.76
CA LEU A 53 -6.79 -1.30 3.99
C LEU A 53 -6.78 -2.27 5.16
N VAL A 54 -5.69 -2.25 5.92
CA VAL A 54 -5.55 -3.06 7.13
C VAL A 54 -5.82 -2.18 8.34
N THR A 55 -6.69 -2.65 9.23
CA THR A 55 -7.11 -1.92 10.43
C THR A 55 -6.82 -2.68 11.72
N THR A 56 -6.65 -3.99 11.62
CA THR A 56 -6.38 -4.86 12.76
C THR A 56 -4.99 -5.51 12.67
N PRO A 57 -4.39 -5.90 13.81
CA PRO A 57 -3.13 -6.63 13.83
C PRO A 57 -3.20 -7.97 13.07
N ALA A 58 -4.36 -8.62 13.06
CA ALA A 58 -4.58 -9.88 12.33
C ALA A 58 -4.47 -9.67 10.81
N GLU A 59 -5.14 -8.65 10.28
CA GLU A 59 -5.07 -8.30 8.85
C GLU A 59 -3.65 -7.91 8.43
N ILE A 60 -2.94 -7.14 9.26
CA ILE A 60 -1.53 -6.81 9.01
C ILE A 60 -0.69 -8.08 8.91
N ARG A 61 -0.90 -9.03 9.84
CA ARG A 61 -0.18 -10.30 9.85
C ARG A 61 -0.47 -11.13 8.59
N GLU A 62 -1.72 -11.20 8.16
CA GLU A 62 -2.11 -11.93 6.95
C GLU A 62 -1.47 -11.35 5.70
N VAL A 63 -1.46 -10.02 5.56
CA VAL A 63 -0.81 -9.35 4.42
C VAL A 63 0.70 -9.57 4.44
N CYS A 64 1.35 -9.51 5.60
CA CYS A 64 2.78 -9.82 5.71
C CYS A 64 3.09 -11.28 5.37
N LEU A 65 2.22 -12.23 5.76
CA LEU A 65 2.39 -13.64 5.39
C LEU A 65 2.20 -13.85 3.88
N ALA A 66 1.19 -13.22 3.28
CA ALA A 66 0.94 -13.29 1.85
C ALA A 66 2.15 -12.75 1.05
N ALA A 67 2.71 -11.63 1.48
CA ALA A 67 3.89 -11.05 0.86
C ALA A 67 5.16 -11.90 1.04
N ASN A 68 5.32 -12.61 2.16
CA ASN A 68 6.46 -13.51 2.37
C ASN A 68 6.41 -14.77 1.48
N VAL A 69 5.22 -15.20 1.07
CA VAL A 69 5.05 -16.35 0.17
C VAL A 69 5.27 -15.95 -1.29
N ASP A 70 5.01 -14.68 -1.62
CA ASP A 70 5.21 -14.15 -2.98
C ASP A 70 6.69 -13.83 -3.24
N LYS A 71 7.31 -14.64 -4.11
CA LYS A 71 8.72 -14.53 -4.50
C LYS A 71 9.04 -13.27 -5.31
N MET A 72 8.03 -12.55 -5.78
CA MET A 72 8.16 -11.30 -6.54
C MET A 72 7.76 -10.07 -5.72
N CYS A 73 7.35 -10.23 -4.46
CA CYS A 73 6.86 -9.13 -3.64
C CYS A 73 8.00 -8.33 -2.99
N ALA A 74 7.96 -7.01 -3.18
CA ALA A 74 8.71 -6.04 -2.38
C ALA A 74 7.71 -5.13 -1.64
N MET A 75 7.69 -5.13 -0.31
CA MET A 75 6.69 -4.39 0.47
C MET A 75 7.12 -2.94 0.75
N SER A 76 6.24 -1.98 0.45
CA SER A 76 6.37 -0.58 0.84
C SER A 76 5.19 -0.19 1.73
N ARG A 77 5.48 0.23 2.97
CA ARG A 77 4.45 0.64 3.95
C ARG A 77 4.23 2.15 3.90
N TRP A 78 2.97 2.57 3.74
CA TRP A 78 2.57 3.98 3.87
C TRP A 78 1.71 4.19 5.12
N ASN A 79 2.18 5.03 6.05
CA ASN A 79 1.39 5.45 7.21
C ASN A 79 1.00 6.93 7.04
N ARG A 80 -0.30 7.22 6.87
CA ARG A 80 -0.82 8.59 7.02
C ARG A 80 -1.53 8.70 8.38
N SER A 81 -0.77 9.05 9.41
CA SER A 81 -1.32 9.43 10.70
C SER A 81 -1.44 10.95 10.77
N TRP A 82 -2.64 11.46 11.03
CA TRP A 82 -2.90 12.87 11.29
C TRP A 82 -2.33 13.21 12.68
N ILE A 83 -1.08 13.63 12.74
CA ILE A 83 -0.53 14.41 13.87
C ILE A 83 -0.15 15.75 13.29
N GLY A 84 -0.88 16.80 13.69
CA GLY A 84 -0.73 18.14 13.16
C GLY A 84 0.71 18.64 13.20
N GLN A 85 1.24 18.99 12.04
CA GLN A 85 2.31 19.96 11.85
C GLN A 85 1.99 20.74 10.58
N LYS A 86 2.07 22.06 10.72
CA LYS A 86 1.86 23.05 9.67
C LYS A 86 2.98 22.96 8.63
N TRP A 87 2.67 23.51 7.46
CA TRP A 87 3.54 23.87 6.34
C TRP A 87 5.01 24.14 6.71
#